data_AF-D4ZIQ5-F1
#
_entry.id   AF-D4ZIQ5-F1
#
_cell.length_a   1.000
_cell.length_b   1.000
_cell.length_c   1.000
_cell.angle_alpha   90.00
_cell.angle_beta   90.00
_cell.angle_gamma   90.00
#
_symmetry.space_group_name_H-M   'P 1'
#
loop_
_entity.id
_entity.type
_entity.pdbx_description
1 polymer ?
#
loop_
_entity_poly.entity_id
_entity_poly.type
_entity_poly.pdbx_seq_one_letter_code
_entity_poly.pdbx_strand_id
1 'polypeptide(L)'
;MSLTDLKRRKKKTPKTQVSVEDFIEDANKYAFGQPSVVSQSRIKLSRVKHKGLDKHSTKIYKHATFSLTEDAIGILDKISADKKIAKSRLIRILIYDFSVKSKNEQSTIIELNDD
;
A
#
# COMPACT_ATOMS: atom_id res chain seq x y z
N MET A 1 9.31 -19.36 6.58
CA MET A 1 10.02 -18.23 5.95
C MET A 1 11.34 -18.75 5.37
N SER A 2 11.64 -18.51 4.09
CA SER A 2 12.79 -19.11 3.39
C SER A 2 14.09 -18.36 3.65
N LEU A 3 15.20 -19.09 3.81
CA LEU A 3 16.57 -18.57 3.99
C LEU A 3 17.07 -17.72 2.80
N THR A 4 16.34 -17.69 1.68
CA THR A 4 16.65 -16.90 0.49
C THR A 4 16.47 -15.39 0.68
N ASP A 5 15.68 -14.95 1.67
CA ASP A 5 15.40 -13.52 1.88
C ASP A 5 16.47 -12.77 2.68
N LEU A 6 17.34 -13.48 3.41
CA LEU A 6 18.40 -12.87 4.21
C LEU A 6 19.52 -12.22 3.35
N LYS A 7 19.58 -12.53 2.04
CA LYS A 7 20.63 -12.05 1.12
C LYS A 7 20.25 -10.82 0.30
N ARG A 8 19.31 -9.97 0.74
CA ARG A 8 19.07 -8.67 0.07
C ARG A 8 20.02 -7.61 0.62
N ARG A 9 21.26 -7.58 0.11
CA ARG A 9 22.21 -6.50 0.38
C ARG A 9 21.73 -5.19 -0.27
N LYS A 10 20.98 -4.37 0.47
CA LYS A 10 20.65 -3.00 0.03
C LYS A 10 21.94 -2.18 0.00
N LYS A 11 22.26 -1.57 -1.16
CA LYS A 11 23.38 -0.62 -1.29
C LYS A 11 23.09 0.57 -0.37
N LYS A 12 24.00 0.85 0.57
CA LYS A 12 23.89 2.03 1.44
C LYS A 12 23.99 3.27 0.56
N THR A 13 23.02 4.16 0.62
CA THR A 13 23.09 5.46 -0.06
C THR A 13 24.21 6.30 0.56
N PRO A 14 25.00 7.02 -0.24
CA PRO A 14 26.04 7.90 0.30
C PRO A 14 25.40 8.94 1.23
N LYS A 15 25.96 9.07 2.43
CA LYS A 15 25.56 10.12 3.37
C LYS A 15 26.30 11.38 2.99
N THR A 16 25.59 12.49 2.84
CA THR A 16 26.20 13.81 2.73
C THR A 16 26.94 14.12 4.02
N GLN A 17 28.18 14.60 3.91
CA GLN A 17 28.91 15.10 5.08
C GLN A 17 28.30 16.44 5.49
N VAL A 18 28.10 16.64 6.78
CA VAL A 18 27.49 17.83 7.37
C VAL A 18 28.59 18.52 8.19
N SER A 19 28.72 19.85 8.07
CA SER A 19 29.69 20.60 8.87
C SER A 19 29.26 20.70 10.34
N VAL A 20 30.19 21.04 11.22
CA VAL A 20 29.90 21.27 12.64
C VAL A 20 28.95 22.45 12.82
N GLU A 21 29.15 23.52 12.05
CA GLU A 21 28.33 24.74 12.05
C GLU A 21 26.90 24.43 11.62
N ASP A 22 26.74 23.63 10.56
CA ASP A 22 25.42 23.19 10.07
C ASP A 22 24.67 22.37 11.13
N PHE A 23 25.38 21.52 11.88
CA PHE A 23 24.78 20.71 12.94
C PHE A 23 24.33 21.57 14.12
N ILE A 24 25.15 22.55 14.52
CA ILE A 24 24.83 23.47 15.61
C ILE A 24 23.61 24.34 15.25
N GLU A 25 23.57 24.87 14.04
CA GLU A 25 22.42 25.64 13.57
C GLU A 25 21.14 24.81 13.50
N ASP A 26 21.22 23.55 13.06
CA ASP A 26 20.06 22.67 12.96
C ASP A 26 19.53 22.27 14.35
N ALA A 27 20.42 22.06 15.33
CA ALA A 27 20.05 21.82 16.72
C ALA A 27 19.33 23.03 17.33
N ASN A 28 19.82 24.25 17.07
CA ASN A 28 19.16 25.48 17.50
C ASN A 28 17.77 25.59 16.86
N LYS A 29 17.66 25.42 15.53
CA LYS A 29 16.37 25.45 14.82
C LYS A 29 15.39 24.42 15.40
N TYR A 30 15.86 23.22 15.73
CA TYR A 30 15.03 22.18 16.36
C TYR A 30 14.53 22.59 17.76
N ALA A 31 15.40 23.17 18.60
CA ALA A 31 15.00 23.68 19.91
C ALA A 31 13.92 24.78 19.82
N PHE A 32 13.96 25.59 18.76
CA PHE A 32 12.95 26.60 18.44
C PHE A 32 11.72 26.06 17.69
N GLY A 33 11.62 24.75 17.46
CA GLY A 33 10.51 24.12 16.73
C GLY A 33 10.48 24.45 15.23
N GLN A 34 11.58 24.96 14.68
CA GLN A 34 11.71 25.31 13.27
C GLN A 34 12.15 24.10 12.43
N PRO A 35 11.68 23.98 11.17
CA PRO A 35 11.98 22.83 10.33
C PRO A 35 13.47 22.79 9.93
N SER A 36 14.14 21.69 10.28
CA SER A 36 15.55 21.41 9.96
C SER A 36 15.84 21.49 8.46
N VAL A 37 16.89 22.23 8.07
CA VAL A 37 17.35 22.37 6.68
C VAL A 37 17.99 21.07 6.17
N VAL A 38 18.62 20.30 7.05
CA VAL A 38 19.23 18.98 6.73
C VAL A 38 18.15 17.94 6.41
N SER A 39 16.91 18.14 6.88
CA SER A 39 15.76 17.31 6.54
C SER A 39 15.06 17.69 5.22
N GLN A 40 15.23 18.92 4.72
CA GLN A 40 14.47 19.41 3.56
C GLN A 40 14.86 18.73 2.24
N SER A 41 16.09 18.26 2.08
CA SER A 41 16.51 17.46 0.92
C SER A 41 15.78 16.11 0.83
N ARG A 42 15.27 15.59 1.94
CA ARG A 42 14.42 14.39 1.97
C ARG A 42 12.95 14.68 1.66
N ILE A 43 12.47 15.91 1.89
CA ILE A 43 11.06 16.28 1.75
C ILE A 43 10.71 16.78 0.34
N LYS A 44 11.66 17.35 -0.42
CA LYS A 44 11.37 17.86 -1.77
C LYS A 44 11.03 16.78 -2.81
N LEU A 45 11.32 15.50 -2.55
CA LEU A 45 10.86 14.38 -3.40
C LEU A 45 9.43 13.88 -3.11
N SER A 46 8.79 14.33 -2.02
CA SER A 46 7.51 13.78 -1.54
C SER A 46 6.29 14.69 -1.75
N ARG A 47 6.47 15.92 -2.27
CA ARG A 47 5.39 16.92 -2.36
C ARG A 47 4.75 17.13 -3.73
N VAL A 48 4.91 16.19 -4.67
CA VAL A 48 3.99 16.11 -5.81
C VAL A 48 2.70 15.46 -5.29
N LYS A 49 1.71 16.29 -4.94
CA LYS A 49 0.37 15.85 -4.55
C LYS A 49 -0.34 15.21 -5.76
N HIS A 50 -0.02 13.96 -6.05
CA HIS A 50 -0.90 13.11 -6.86
C HIS A 50 -2.17 12.86 -6.03
N LYS A 51 -3.32 13.35 -6.50
CA LYS A 51 -4.63 12.90 -6.03
C LYS A 51 -4.75 11.43 -6.41
N GLY A 52 -4.31 10.54 -5.51
CA GLY A 52 -4.37 9.09 -5.66
C GLY A 52 -3.04 8.49 -6.12
N LEU A 53 -2.55 7.54 -5.33
CA LEU A 53 -1.41 6.64 -5.57
C LEU A 53 -0.02 7.27 -5.43
N ASP A 54 0.26 7.71 -4.21
CA ASP A 54 1.59 7.95 -3.66
C ASP A 54 2.44 6.66 -3.68
N LYS A 55 3.61 6.72 -4.32
CA LYS A 55 4.62 5.64 -4.40
C LYS A 55 5.23 5.20 -3.05
N HIS A 56 4.97 5.97 -1.98
CA HIS A 56 5.22 5.56 -0.58
C HIS A 56 3.99 4.92 0.09
N SER A 57 2.80 5.11 -0.49
CA SER A 57 1.68 4.21 -0.33
C SER A 57 1.91 3.03 -1.27
N THR A 58 2.92 2.22 -0.91
CA THR A 58 2.79 0.79 -1.14
C THR A 58 1.51 0.42 -0.40
N LYS A 59 0.35 0.44 -1.09
CA LYS A 59 -0.97 0.21 -0.51
C LYS A 59 -0.82 -0.81 0.60
N ILE A 60 -0.96 -0.36 1.85
CA ILE A 60 -0.80 -1.26 3.00
C ILE A 60 -2.01 -2.16 2.91
N TYR A 61 -1.87 -3.28 2.20
CA TYR A 61 -2.91 -4.29 2.11
C TYR A 61 -3.01 -4.90 3.50
N LYS A 62 -4.16 -4.68 4.14
CA LYS A 62 -4.47 -5.36 5.39
C LYS A 62 -4.88 -6.78 5.04
N HIS A 63 -4.35 -7.76 5.77
CA HIS A 63 -4.82 -9.13 5.68
C HIS A 63 -6.20 -9.22 6.32
N ALA A 64 -7.09 -10.01 5.72
CA ALA A 64 -8.42 -10.28 6.22
C ALA A 64 -8.71 -11.77 6.02
N THR A 65 -9.43 -12.36 6.97
CA THR A 65 -9.95 -13.72 6.91
C THR A 65 -11.45 -13.65 6.65
N PHE A 66 -11.92 -14.42 5.67
CA PHE A 66 -13.33 -14.50 5.30
C PHE A 66 -13.80 -15.95 5.46
N SER A 67 -15.03 -16.13 5.92
CA SER A 67 -15.70 -17.42 5.88
C SER A 67 -16.28 -17.62 4.49
N LEU A 68 -15.88 -18.68 3.80
CA LEU A 68 -16.35 -19.04 2.46
C LEU A 68 -16.74 -20.52 2.46
N THR A 69 -17.74 -20.88 1.66
CA THR A 69 -18.08 -22.28 1.39
C THR A 69 -17.00 -22.94 0.54
N GLU A 70 -16.91 -24.27 0.58
CA GLU A 70 -15.95 -25.03 -0.22
C GLU A 70 -16.17 -24.82 -1.72
N ASP A 71 -17.43 -24.73 -2.15
CA ASP A 71 -17.80 -24.45 -3.54
C ASP A 71 -17.28 -23.08 -4.01
N ALA A 72 -17.43 -22.05 -3.17
CA ALA A 72 -16.94 -20.71 -3.48
C ALA A 72 -15.40 -20.69 -3.62
N ILE A 73 -14.69 -21.43 -2.76
CA ILE A 73 -13.24 -21.60 -2.86
C ILE A 73 -12.90 -22.32 -4.18
N GLY A 74 -13.62 -23.39 -4.53
CA GLY A 74 -13.45 -24.11 -5.79
C GLY A 74 -13.63 -23.23 -7.02
N ILE A 75 -14.65 -22.37 -7.04
CA ILE A 75 -14.90 -21.41 -8.13
C ILE A 75 -13.76 -20.39 -8.23
N LEU A 76 -13.33 -19.84 -7.09
CA LEU A 76 -12.23 -18.86 -7.05
C LEU A 76 -10.91 -19.47 -7.58
N ASP A 77 -10.67 -20.75 -7.28
CA ASP A 77 -9.48 -21.48 -7.70
C ASP A 77 -9.46 -21.74 -9.21
N LYS A 78 -10.60 -22.18 -9.76
CA LYS A 78 -10.78 -22.36 -11.21
C LYS A 78 -10.52 -21.05 -11.96
N ILE A 79 -11.17 -19.96 -11.55
CA ILE A 79 -10.99 -18.64 -12.20
C ILE A 79 -9.54 -18.14 -12.06
N SER A 80 -8.92 -18.35 -10.89
CA SER A 80 -7.54 -17.98 -10.64
C SER A 80 -6.57 -18.74 -11.54
N ALA A 81 -6.79 -20.04 -11.75
CA ALA A 81 -5.98 -20.89 -12.62
C ALA A 81 -6.14 -20.49 -14.09
N ASP A 82 -7.37 -20.33 -14.56
CA ASP A 82 -7.69 -20.01 -15.94
C ASP A 82 -7.14 -18.64 -16.36
N LYS A 83 -7.38 -17.62 -15.53
CA LYS A 83 -6.96 -16.24 -15.84
C LYS A 83 -5.54 -15.92 -15.40
N LYS A 84 -4.87 -16.82 -14.68
CA LYS A 84 -3.54 -16.59 -14.06
C LYS A 84 -3.50 -15.34 -13.17
N ILE A 85 -4.60 -15.05 -12.46
CA ILE A 85 -4.73 -13.92 -11.53
C ILE A 85 -4.86 -14.47 -10.11
N ALA A 86 -4.07 -13.95 -9.17
CA ALA A 86 -4.18 -14.37 -7.77
C ALA A 86 -5.58 -14.15 -7.16
N LYS A 87 -6.03 -15.11 -6.35
CA LYS A 87 -7.33 -15.09 -5.62
C LYS A 87 -7.60 -13.75 -4.91
N SER A 88 -6.63 -13.24 -4.15
CA SER A 88 -6.76 -11.96 -3.43
C SER A 88 -6.88 -10.74 -4.35
N ARG A 89 -6.41 -10.83 -5.59
CA ARG A 89 -6.59 -9.79 -6.60
C ARG A 89 -7.98 -9.87 -7.23
N LEU A 90 -8.49 -11.08 -7.49
CA LEU A 90 -9.87 -11.28 -7.96
C LEU A 90 -10.89 -10.70 -6.98
N ILE A 91 -10.79 -11.03 -5.69
CA ILE A 91 -11.68 -10.48 -4.65
C ILE A 91 -11.65 -8.95 -4.65
N ARG A 92 -10.46 -8.33 -4.76
CA ARG A 92 -10.35 -6.87 -4.84
C ARG A 92 -10.99 -6.27 -6.09
N ILE A 93 -10.89 -6.95 -7.23
CA ILE A 93 -11.54 -6.51 -8.48
C ILE A 93 -13.05 -6.59 -8.31
N LEU A 94 -13.58 -7.69 -7.78
CA LEU A 94 -15.02 -7.87 -7.54
C LEU A 94 -15.58 -6.83 -6.58
N ILE A 95 -14.88 -6.55 -5.47
CA ILE A 95 -15.27 -5.49 -4.53
C ILE A 95 -15.32 -4.13 -5.22
N TYR A 96 -14.31 -3.82 -6.04
CA TYR A 96 -14.29 -2.57 -6.79
C TYR A 96 -15.42 -2.48 -7.81
N ASP A 97 -15.63 -3.53 -8.59
CA ASP A 97 -16.72 -3.61 -9.57
C ASP A 97 -18.09 -3.43 -8.91
N PHE A 98 -18.32 -4.13 -7.80
CA PHE A 98 -19.53 -3.98 -7.00
C PHE A 98 -19.71 -2.55 -6.47
N SER A 99 -18.62 -1.90 -6.02
CA SER A 99 -18.67 -0.53 -5.48
C SER A 99 -19.03 0.53 -6.53
N VAL A 100 -18.77 0.28 -7.81
CA VAL A 100 -19.07 1.20 -8.92
C VAL A 100 -20.54 1.11 -9.35
N LYS A 101 -21.21 -0.01 -9.07
CA LYS A 101 -22.64 -0.21 -9.41
C LYS A 101 -23.55 0.74 -8.65
N SER A 102 -24.74 1.00 -9.20
CA SER A 102 -25.76 1.83 -8.53
C SER A 102 -26.25 1.17 -7.23
N LYS A 103 -26.73 1.97 -6.29
CA LYS A 103 -27.24 1.45 -5.00
C LYS A 103 -28.36 0.43 -5.20
N ASN A 104 -29.25 0.66 -6.16
CA ASN A 104 -30.35 -0.23 -6.47
C ASN A 104 -29.85 -1.57 -6.99
N GLU A 105 -28.88 -1.58 -7.91
CA GLU A 105 -28.27 -2.83 -8.40
C GLU A 105 -27.56 -3.61 -7.29
N GLN A 106 -26.87 -2.92 -6.38
CA GLN A 106 -26.23 -3.56 -5.24
C GLN A 106 -27.27 -4.26 -4.35
N SER A 107 -28.37 -3.57 -4.02
CA SER A 107 -29.48 -4.15 -3.25
C SER A 107 -30.09 -5.36 -3.94
N THR A 108 -30.40 -5.27 -5.24
CA THR A 108 -30.96 -6.39 -5.99
C THR A 108 -30.04 -7.61 -6.01
N ILE A 109 -28.72 -7.41 -6.16
CA ILE A 109 -27.76 -8.52 -6.13
C ILE A 109 -27.73 -9.18 -4.75
N ILE A 110 -27.78 -8.40 -3.66
CA ILE A 110 -27.78 -8.95 -2.30
C ILE A 110 -29.05 -9.76 -2.05
N GLU A 111 -30.22 -9.19 -2.35
CA GLU A 111 -31.53 -9.83 -2.15
C GLU A 111 -31.66 -11.16 -2.91
N LEU A 112 -31.09 -11.26 -4.11
CA LEU A 112 -31.10 -12.50 -4.90
C LEU A 112 -30.21 -13.62 -4.34
N ASN A 113 -29.30 -13.32 -3.41
CA ASN A 113 -28.31 -14.27 -2.89
C ASN A 113 -28.43 -14.49 -1.37
N ASP A 114 -29.50 -13.98 -0.74
CA ASP A 114 -29.76 -14.09 0.71
C ASP A 114 -30.62 -15.34 1.10
N ASP A 115 -30.82 -16.29 0.17
CA ASP A 115 -31.55 -17.57 0.41
C ASP A 115 -30.63 -18.77 0.72
#